data_AF-A0AA40ZR85-F1
#
_entry.id   AF-A0AA40ZR85-F1
#
_cell.length_a   1.000
_cell.length_b   1.000
_cell.length_c   1.000
_cell.angle_alpha   90.00
_cell.angle_beta   90.00
_cell.angle_gamma   90.00
#
_symmetry.space_group_name_H-M   'P 1'
#
loop_
_entity.id
_entity.type
_entity.pdbx_description
1 polymer ?
#
loop_
_entity_poly.entity_id
_entity_poly.type
_entity_poly.pdbx_seq_one_letter_code
_entity_poly.pdbx_strand_id
1 'polypeptide(L)'
;MNRKQQVFVRLKLKAKALGFNKKELQGIAAKIADNLKSEEDASEEDVNAEIDEQIEAVLPYLTFGQSQANRLLDEWKKNHPDPDDDADDDDDDDTSGQKQQRQTGSKKNPQNKGKNDDDAPEWAKDMVKTIETLTGKITALEGEKKISEQKAKLEAVLKDTGAFGTRTLKSFSKMKFENDDEFDEFISEVEADLKAYNQERANAGLSTLGNPPGAGGVKQKEEPLSDAEIDALADL
;
A
#
# COMPACT_ATOMS: atom_id res chain seq x y z
N MET A 1 17.33 -3.77 16.72
CA MET A 1 15.96 -3.82 17.28
C MET A 1 15.04 -4.38 16.20
N ASN A 2 14.12 -5.31 16.48
CA ASN A 2 13.24 -5.85 15.44
C ASN A 2 12.26 -4.75 14.94
N ARG A 3 11.92 -4.74 13.64
CA ARG A 3 11.02 -3.75 12.98
C ARG A 3 9.72 -3.54 13.75
N LYS A 4 9.07 -4.62 14.22
CA LYS A 4 7.83 -4.54 15.03
C LYS A 4 8.01 -3.71 16.29
N GLN A 5 9.20 -3.77 16.88
CA GLN A 5 9.53 -3.08 18.12
C GLN A 5 9.91 -1.61 17.87
N GLN A 6 10.58 -1.32 16.76
CA GLN A 6 10.84 0.07 16.31
C GLN A 6 9.52 0.79 16.02
N VAL A 7 8.63 0.16 15.26
CA VAL A 7 7.28 0.69 14.98
C VAL A 7 6.51 0.92 16.28
N PHE A 8 6.50 -0.06 17.20
CA PHE A 8 5.77 0.06 18.46
C PHE A 8 6.22 1.26 19.30
N VAL A 9 7.54 1.51 19.41
CA VAL A 9 8.06 2.65 20.19
C VAL A 9 7.58 3.98 19.62
N ARG A 10 7.68 4.15 18.30
CA ARG A 10 7.25 5.37 17.60
C ARG A 10 5.73 5.54 17.66
N LEU A 11 4.98 4.48 17.37
CA LEU A 11 3.52 4.49 17.40
C LEU A 11 3.01 4.85 18.79
N LYS A 12 3.60 4.29 19.85
CA LYS A 12 3.21 4.60 21.24
C LYS A 12 3.35 6.08 21.57
N LEU A 13 4.37 6.76 21.03
CA LEU A 13 4.56 8.20 21.25
C LEU A 13 3.50 9.01 20.50
N LYS A 14 3.30 8.74 19.21
CA LYS A 14 2.35 9.49 18.38
C LYS A 14 0.87 9.22 18.73
N ALA A 15 0.54 8.00 19.14
CA ALA A 15 -0.83 7.60 19.51
C ALA A 15 -1.14 7.76 21.01
N LYS A 16 -0.25 8.38 21.80
CA LYS A 16 -0.41 8.49 23.27
C LYS A 16 -1.73 9.12 23.70
N ALA A 17 -2.19 10.13 22.96
CA ALA A 17 -3.44 10.84 23.24
C ALA A 17 -4.70 9.99 23.02
N LEU A 18 -4.59 8.88 22.28
CA LEU A 18 -5.72 8.03 21.91
C LEU A 18 -6.04 6.96 22.97
N GLY A 19 -5.17 6.76 23.96
CA GLY A 19 -5.47 5.89 25.11
C GLY A 19 -5.41 4.38 24.84
N PHE A 20 -4.90 3.93 23.69
CA PHE A 20 -4.72 2.50 23.40
C PHE A 20 -3.81 1.81 24.42
N ASN A 21 -4.17 0.59 24.79
CA ASN A 21 -3.35 -0.23 25.66
C ASN A 21 -2.16 -0.85 24.90
N LYS A 22 -1.21 -1.41 25.66
CA LYS A 22 0.02 -2.00 25.09
C LYS A 22 -0.26 -3.09 24.05
N LYS A 23 -1.22 -3.98 24.30
CA LYS A 23 -1.51 -5.12 23.39
C LYS A 23 -2.10 -4.62 22.07
N GLU A 24 -2.99 -3.63 22.11
CA GLU A 24 -3.58 -3.00 20.92
C GLU A 24 -2.49 -2.34 20.07
N LEU A 25 -1.64 -1.52 20.69
CA LEU A 25 -0.52 -0.88 20.01
C LEU A 25 0.48 -1.88 19.44
N GLN A 26 0.72 -3.01 20.11
CA GLN A 26 1.57 -4.09 19.58
C GLN A 26 0.95 -4.77 18.36
N GLY A 27 -0.36 -5.00 18.36
CA GLY A 27 -1.09 -5.56 17.22
C GLY A 27 -1.07 -4.62 16.00
N ILE A 28 -1.28 -3.32 16.23
CA ILE A 28 -1.21 -2.30 15.17
C ILE A 28 0.23 -2.20 14.64
N ALA A 29 1.23 -2.16 15.54
CA ALA A 29 2.63 -2.10 15.16
C ALA A 29 3.07 -3.33 14.33
N ALA A 30 2.55 -4.51 14.63
CA ALA A 30 2.81 -5.71 13.84
C ALA A 30 2.28 -5.56 12.41
N LYS A 31 1.04 -5.08 12.24
CA LYS A 31 0.45 -4.85 10.92
C LYS A 31 1.19 -3.78 10.11
N ILE A 32 1.62 -2.70 10.75
CA ILE A 32 2.42 -1.66 10.09
C ILE A 32 3.77 -2.24 9.65
N ALA A 33 4.44 -2.98 10.54
CA ALA A 33 5.74 -3.59 10.24
C ALA A 33 5.67 -4.61 9.10
N ASP A 34 4.59 -5.39 9.01
CA ASP A 34 4.39 -6.37 7.92
C ASP A 34 4.16 -5.70 6.55
N ASN A 35 3.91 -4.39 6.51
CA ASN A 35 3.72 -3.60 5.29
C ASN A 35 4.92 -2.68 4.95
N LEU A 36 5.99 -2.70 5.75
CA LEU A 36 7.22 -1.98 5.42
C LEU A 36 7.90 -2.61 4.20
N LYS A 37 8.40 -1.77 3.31
CA LYS A 37 9.04 -2.15 2.05
C LYS A 37 10.56 -1.97 2.08
N SER A 38 11.10 -1.24 3.06
CA SER A 38 12.55 -1.10 3.23
C SER A 38 13.26 -2.45 3.21
N GLU A 39 14.33 -2.54 2.43
CA GLU A 39 15.23 -3.69 2.38
C GLU A 39 15.92 -3.93 3.74
N GLU A 40 16.46 -5.13 3.96
CA GLU A 40 17.07 -5.49 5.25
C GLU A 40 18.33 -4.67 5.57
N ASP A 41 19.03 -4.18 4.54
CA ASP A 41 20.24 -3.35 4.60
C ASP A 41 19.98 -1.84 4.46
N ALA A 42 18.70 -1.42 4.37
CA ALA A 42 18.33 -0.01 4.36
C ALA A 42 18.86 0.72 5.62
N SER A 43 19.23 1.99 5.44
CA SER A 43 19.76 2.80 6.54
C SER A 43 18.73 2.99 7.65
N GLU A 44 19.16 3.10 8.91
CA GLU A 44 18.22 3.31 10.02
C GLU A 44 17.40 4.59 9.85
N GLU A 45 17.90 5.59 9.13
CA GLU A 45 17.20 6.84 8.82
C GLU A 45 16.04 6.61 7.85
N ASP A 46 16.28 5.92 6.74
CA ASP A 46 15.25 5.59 5.74
C ASP A 46 14.15 4.70 6.34
N VAL A 47 14.56 3.71 7.12
CA VAL A 47 13.66 2.82 7.85
C VAL A 47 12.76 3.60 8.79
N ASN A 48 13.33 4.56 9.52
CA ASN A 48 12.58 5.36 10.47
C ASN A 48 11.62 6.33 9.77
N ALA A 49 12.01 6.89 8.62
CA ALA A 49 11.16 7.75 7.82
C ALA A 49 9.94 6.98 7.28
N GLU A 50 10.15 5.77 6.73
CA GLU A 50 9.06 4.91 6.27
C GLU A 50 8.12 4.52 7.43
N ILE A 51 8.67 4.18 8.60
CA ILE A 51 7.86 3.87 9.78
C ILE A 51 7.02 5.09 10.19
N ASP A 52 7.60 6.29 10.20
CA ASP A 52 6.88 7.50 10.58
C ASP A 52 5.76 7.84 9.57
N GLU A 53 6.01 7.65 8.27
CA GLU A 53 5.03 7.81 7.19
C GLU A 53 3.85 6.84 7.36
N GLN A 54 4.13 5.55 7.58
CA GLN A 54 3.09 4.53 7.78
C GLN A 54 2.28 4.77 9.06
N ILE A 55 2.92 5.23 10.13
CA ILE A 55 2.21 5.62 11.35
C ILE A 55 1.31 6.83 11.07
N GLU A 56 1.80 7.84 10.36
CA GLU A 56 1.02 9.03 10.01
C GLU A 56 -0.17 8.71 9.11
N ALA A 57 -0.03 7.75 8.20
CA ALA A 57 -1.14 7.25 7.40
C ALA A 57 -2.22 6.58 8.27
N VAL A 58 -1.84 5.86 9.34
CA VAL A 58 -2.76 5.10 10.20
C VAL A 58 -3.38 5.95 11.32
N LEU A 59 -2.70 7.00 11.80
CA LEU A 59 -3.16 7.84 12.92
C LEU A 59 -4.57 8.44 12.76
N PRO A 60 -4.99 8.95 11.58
CA PRO A 60 -6.35 9.44 11.37
C PRO A 60 -7.41 8.36 11.63
N TYR A 61 -7.17 7.12 11.20
CA TYR A 61 -8.08 6.01 11.41
C TYR A 61 -8.17 5.60 12.88
N LEU A 62 -7.03 5.59 13.59
CA LEU A 62 -7.01 5.30 15.02
C LEU A 62 -7.77 6.37 15.81
N THR A 63 -7.60 7.64 15.43
CA THR A 63 -8.31 8.77 16.04
C THR A 63 -9.81 8.67 15.80
N PHE A 64 -10.21 8.33 14.57
CA PHE A 64 -11.61 8.10 14.22
C PHE A 64 -12.22 6.91 14.95
N GLY A 65 -11.54 5.76 15.00
CA GLY A 65 -12.03 4.58 15.72
C GLY A 65 -12.24 4.88 17.21
N GLN A 66 -11.34 5.68 17.80
CA GLN A 66 -11.44 6.10 19.20
C GLN A 66 -12.61 7.08 19.44
N SER A 67 -12.87 8.02 18.53
CA SER A 67 -14.02 8.92 18.67
C SER A 67 -15.35 8.18 18.63
N GLN A 68 -15.47 7.16 17.77
CA GLN A 68 -16.66 6.31 17.69
C GLN A 68 -16.86 5.47 18.97
N ALA A 69 -15.78 4.92 19.52
CA ALA A 69 -15.83 4.17 20.78
C ALA A 69 -16.26 5.07 21.95
N ASN A 70 -15.69 6.28 22.05
CA ASN A 70 -16.07 7.26 23.09
C ASN A 70 -17.54 7.66 22.95
N ARG A 71 -18.00 7.91 21.72
CA ARG A 71 -19.40 8.25 21.48
C ARG A 71 -20.36 7.15 21.91
N LEU A 72 -20.05 5.89 21.57
CA LEU A 72 -20.89 4.76 22.00
C LEU A 72 -20.91 4.63 23.53
N LEU A 73 -19.76 4.85 24.17
CA LEU A 73 -19.67 4.86 25.63
C LEU A 73 -20.50 6.00 26.24
N ASP A 74 -20.46 7.19 25.67
CA ASP A 74 -21.23 8.34 26.12
C ASP A 74 -22.74 8.14 25.91
N GLU A 75 -23.15 7.57 24.78
CA GLU A 75 -24.55 7.20 24.51
C GLU A 75 -25.04 6.11 25.48
N TRP A 76 -24.19 5.13 25.80
CA TRP A 76 -24.51 4.10 26.79
C TRP A 76 -24.69 4.71 28.18
N LYS A 77 -23.75 5.54 28.65
CA LYS A 77 -23.85 6.24 29.95
C LYS A 77 -25.08 7.13 30.05
N LYS A 78 -25.47 7.80 28.96
CA LYS A 78 -26.66 8.65 28.92
C LYS A 78 -27.96 7.84 29.09
N ASN A 79 -28.00 6.63 28.56
CA ASN A 79 -29.18 5.75 28.61
C ASN A 79 -29.16 4.79 29.82
N HIS A 80 -28.02 4.69 30.49
CA HIS A 80 -27.81 3.97 31.73
C HIS A 80 -27.11 4.90 32.73
N PRO A 81 -27.81 5.97 33.19
CA PRO A 81 -27.29 6.76 34.30
C PRO A 81 -27.08 5.82 35.49
N ASP A 82 -25.92 5.92 36.13
CA ASP A 82 -25.71 5.21 37.39
C ASP A 82 -26.84 5.62 38.35
N PRO A 83 -27.42 4.68 39.11
CA PRO A 83 -28.29 5.06 40.22
C PRO A 83 -27.45 5.96 41.14
N ASP A 84 -27.92 7.19 41.37
CA ASP A 84 -27.24 8.15 42.24
C ASP A 84 -26.84 7.45 43.55
N ASP A 85 -25.54 7.45 43.86
CA ASP A 85 -25.02 7.26 45.22
C ASP A 85 -25.39 8.49 46.07
N ASP A 86 -26.68 8.85 46.11
CA ASP A 86 -27.26 9.66 47.18
C ASP A 86 -27.49 8.72 48.37
N ALA A 87 -26.39 8.20 48.90
CA ALA A 87 -26.32 7.73 50.27
C ALA A 87 -26.25 8.96 51.17
N ASP A 88 -27.38 9.67 51.27
CA ASP A 88 -27.63 10.52 52.43
C ASP A 88 -27.96 9.59 53.61
N ASP A 89 -27.00 9.59 54.52
CA ASP A 89 -27.03 9.05 55.87
C ASP A 89 -28.17 9.76 56.65
N ASP A 90 -29.19 9.02 57.11
CA ASP A 90 -29.94 9.36 58.32
C ASP A 90 -30.74 8.16 58.86
N ASP A 91 -30.64 8.02 60.18
CA ASP A 91 -30.96 6.93 61.10
C ASP A 91 -32.42 6.40 61.17
N ASP A 92 -32.49 5.12 61.60
CA ASP A 92 -33.52 4.41 62.40
C ASP A 92 -35.03 4.54 62.09
N ASP A 93 -35.69 3.39 61.80
CA ASP A 93 -36.55 2.67 62.75
C ASP A 93 -37.27 1.45 62.09
N ASP A 94 -37.48 0.44 62.90
CA ASP A 94 -38.07 -0.89 62.70
C ASP A 94 -39.46 -0.88 62.04
N THR A 95 -39.68 -1.71 61.00
CA THR A 95 -40.89 -2.57 60.92
C THR A 95 -40.86 -3.57 59.76
N SER A 96 -41.18 -4.81 60.11
CA SER A 96 -41.43 -6.00 59.30
C SER A 96 -42.46 -5.85 58.16
N GLY A 97 -42.27 -6.59 57.05
CA GLY A 97 -43.38 -7.29 56.37
C GLY A 97 -43.60 -7.06 54.85
N GLN A 98 -43.21 -8.08 54.07
CA GLN A 98 -44.09 -8.79 53.11
C GLN A 98 -44.75 -8.06 51.91
N LYS A 99 -44.22 -8.40 50.70
CA LYS A 99 -44.88 -8.62 49.38
C LYS A 99 -45.79 -7.55 48.72
N GLN A 100 -45.60 -7.45 47.39
CA GLN A 100 -46.58 -7.37 46.27
C GLN A 100 -46.29 -6.18 45.32
N GLN A 101 -45.72 -6.37 44.13
CA GLN A 101 -46.34 -6.78 42.84
C GLN A 101 -47.15 -5.64 42.16
N ARG A 102 -46.88 -5.45 40.85
CA ARG A 102 -47.65 -4.70 39.79
C ARG A 102 -47.25 -3.22 39.58
N GLN A 103 -47.22 -2.62 38.39
CA GLN A 103 -47.58 -3.01 37.01
C GLN A 103 -47.06 -1.95 36.02
N THR A 104 -46.63 -2.41 34.84
CA THR A 104 -46.72 -1.80 33.49
C THR A 104 -47.04 -0.30 33.33
N GLY A 105 -46.18 0.41 32.60
CA GLY A 105 -46.45 1.75 32.07
C GLY A 105 -45.79 2.02 30.72
N SER A 106 -46.16 1.30 29.67
CA SER A 106 -45.88 1.71 28.28
C SER A 106 -46.55 3.05 27.98
N LYS A 107 -45.78 4.12 27.74
CA LYS A 107 -46.30 5.32 27.04
C LYS A 107 -45.29 5.91 26.06
N LYS A 108 -45.61 5.63 24.79
CA LYS A 108 -45.59 6.51 23.61
C LYS A 108 -44.23 6.92 23.01
N ASN A 109 -43.92 6.20 21.93
CA ASN A 109 -43.18 6.66 20.76
C ASN A 109 -43.70 8.02 20.26
N PRO A 110 -42.86 9.06 20.10
CA PRO A 110 -43.19 10.22 19.29
C PRO A 110 -42.92 9.91 17.81
N GLN A 111 -43.95 10.13 17.00
CA GLN A 111 -43.99 10.00 15.55
C GLN A 111 -42.69 10.35 14.82
N ASN A 112 -42.26 9.38 14.00
CA ASN A 112 -41.41 9.57 12.83
C ASN A 112 -42.09 10.58 11.89
N LYS A 113 -41.60 11.82 11.90
CA LYS A 113 -42.01 12.87 10.97
C LYS A 113 -40.94 12.91 9.88
N GLY A 114 -41.38 12.62 8.65
CA GLY A 114 -40.54 12.49 7.47
C GLY A 114 -39.51 13.61 7.37
N LYS A 115 -38.28 13.19 7.11
CA LYS A 115 -37.17 14.07 6.83
C LYS A 115 -36.59 13.68 5.48
N ASN A 116 -36.54 14.68 4.61
CA ASN A 116 -35.98 14.60 3.27
C ASN A 116 -34.56 14.03 3.34
N ASP A 117 -34.08 13.44 2.25
CA ASP A 117 -32.76 12.80 2.12
C ASP A 117 -31.53 13.73 2.40
N ASP A 118 -31.75 14.98 2.81
CA ASP A 118 -30.73 16.00 3.18
C ASP A 118 -30.49 16.16 4.70
N ASP A 119 -31.20 15.39 5.53
CA ASP A 119 -31.24 15.51 6.99
C ASP A 119 -30.18 14.65 7.73
N ALA A 120 -29.08 14.32 7.06
CA ALA A 120 -27.92 13.78 7.75
C ALA A 120 -27.44 14.83 8.78
N PRO A 121 -27.35 14.48 10.08
CA PRO A 121 -26.86 15.43 11.08
C PRO A 121 -25.45 15.90 10.71
N GLU A 122 -25.08 17.13 11.07
CA GLU A 122 -23.80 17.77 10.66
C GLU A 122 -22.58 16.85 10.86
N TRP A 123 -22.56 16.05 11.94
CA TRP A 123 -21.49 15.08 12.20
C TRP A 123 -21.43 13.94 11.16
N ALA A 124 -22.56 13.51 10.61
CA ALA A 124 -22.62 12.49 9.56
C ALA A 124 -22.14 13.05 8.23
N LYS A 125 -22.43 14.34 7.95
CA LYS A 125 -21.89 15.03 6.77
C LYS A 125 -20.37 15.17 6.84
N ASP A 126 -19.84 15.56 8.00
CA ASP A 126 -18.39 15.66 8.23
C ASP A 126 -17.69 14.28 8.18
N MET A 127 -18.37 13.23 8.68
CA MET A 127 -17.92 11.85 8.57
C MET A 127 -17.87 11.36 7.12
N VAL A 128 -18.92 11.60 6.33
CA VAL A 128 -18.94 11.25 4.90
C VAL A 128 -17.83 11.97 4.16
N LYS A 129 -17.63 13.26 4.40
CA LYS A 129 -16.54 14.05 3.80
C LYS A 129 -15.16 13.51 4.15
N THR A 130 -14.97 13.04 5.39
CA THR A 130 -13.71 12.41 5.82
C THR A 130 -13.52 11.06 5.13
N ILE A 131 -14.56 10.23 5.04
CA ILE A 131 -14.52 8.94 4.33
C ILE A 131 -14.22 9.15 2.84
N GLU A 132 -14.85 10.12 2.19
CA GLU A 132 -14.58 10.48 0.79
C GLU A 132 -13.13 10.94 0.59
N THR A 133 -12.63 11.79 1.49
CA THR A 133 -11.24 12.27 1.47
C THR A 133 -10.24 11.12 1.64
N LEU A 134 -10.50 10.20 2.57
CA LEU A 134 -9.65 9.04 2.82
C LEU A 134 -9.71 8.04 1.66
N THR A 135 -10.90 7.80 1.11
CA THR A 135 -11.10 6.93 -0.07
C THR A 135 -10.35 7.50 -1.26
N GLY A 136 -10.44 8.80 -1.52
CA GLY A 136 -9.69 9.46 -2.58
C GLY A 136 -8.17 9.34 -2.43
N LYS A 137 -7.65 9.47 -1.19
CA LYS A 137 -6.21 9.24 -0.91
C LYS A 137 -5.81 7.78 -1.11
N ILE A 138 -6.65 6.81 -0.71
CA ILE A 138 -6.39 5.39 -0.94
C ILE A 138 -6.32 5.10 -2.44
N THR A 139 -7.31 5.54 -3.22
CA THR A 139 -7.32 5.32 -4.67
C THR A 139 -6.11 5.97 -5.35
N ALA A 140 -5.70 7.16 -4.90
CA ALA A 140 -4.49 7.80 -5.39
C ALA A 140 -3.22 6.99 -5.05
N LEU A 141 -3.07 6.55 -3.80
CA LEU A 141 -1.93 5.73 -3.37
C LEU A 141 -1.89 4.36 -4.05
N GLU A 142 -3.03 3.71 -4.26
CA GLU A 142 -3.12 2.46 -5.02
C GLU A 142 -2.70 2.68 -6.47
N GLY A 143 -3.13 3.78 -7.09
CA GLY A 143 -2.68 4.18 -8.42
C GLY A 143 -1.18 4.45 -8.50
N GLU A 144 -0.62 5.21 -7.56
CA GLU A 144 0.83 5.49 -7.49
C GLU A 144 1.64 4.22 -7.25
N LYS A 145 1.19 3.34 -6.34
CA LYS A 145 1.83 2.04 -6.08
C LYS A 145 1.83 1.18 -7.33
N LYS A 146 0.71 1.11 -8.05
CA LYS A 146 0.59 0.37 -9.31
C LYS A 146 1.56 0.88 -10.37
N ILE A 147 1.64 2.20 -10.58
CA ILE A 147 2.59 2.82 -11.51
C ILE A 147 4.04 2.50 -11.12
N SER A 148 4.36 2.52 -9.81
CA SER A 148 5.68 2.17 -9.31
C SER A 148 6.06 0.71 -9.60
N GLU A 149 5.14 -0.23 -9.39
CA GLU A 149 5.35 -1.65 -9.71
C GLU A 149 5.53 -1.89 -11.22
N GLN A 150 4.72 -1.24 -12.05
CA GLN A 150 4.85 -1.25 -13.51
C GLN A 150 6.21 -0.69 -13.95
N LYS A 151 6.63 0.44 -13.37
CA LYS A 151 7.94 1.03 -13.65
C LYS A 151 9.08 0.07 -13.31
N ALA A 152 9.02 -0.59 -12.16
CA ALA A 152 10.04 -1.54 -11.73
C ALA A 152 10.16 -2.74 -12.68
N LYS A 153 9.01 -3.29 -13.14
CA LYS A 153 8.99 -4.35 -14.16
C LYS A 153 9.65 -3.89 -15.47
N LEU A 154 9.31 -2.69 -15.94
CA LEU A 154 9.88 -2.13 -17.17
C LEU A 154 11.39 -1.85 -17.04
N GLU A 155 11.84 -1.33 -15.89
CA GLU A 155 13.26 -1.12 -15.59
C GLU A 155 14.05 -2.42 -15.63
N ALA A 156 13.47 -3.53 -15.15
CA ALA A 156 14.10 -4.84 -15.18
C ALA A 156 14.30 -5.35 -16.63
N VAL A 157 13.30 -5.19 -17.50
CA VAL A 157 13.39 -5.58 -18.93
C VAL A 157 14.42 -4.73 -19.68
N LEU A 158 14.49 -3.44 -19.36
CA LEU A 158 15.34 -2.48 -20.06
C LEU A 158 16.76 -2.36 -19.49
N LYS A 159 17.12 -3.18 -18.51
CA LYS A 159 18.43 -3.15 -17.87
C LYS A 159 19.54 -3.34 -18.90
N ASP A 160 20.59 -2.52 -18.80
CA ASP A 160 21.78 -2.56 -19.66
C ASP A 160 21.53 -2.34 -21.18
N THR A 161 20.34 -1.85 -21.57
CA THR A 161 19.98 -1.57 -22.98
C THR A 161 20.41 -0.17 -23.46
N GLY A 162 21.00 0.63 -22.58
CA GLY A 162 21.56 1.94 -22.89
C GLY A 162 20.52 2.98 -23.31
N ALA A 163 20.74 3.61 -24.48
CA ALA A 163 19.91 4.72 -24.96
C ALA A 163 18.46 4.30 -25.27
N PHE A 164 18.26 3.04 -25.70
CA PHE A 164 16.93 2.48 -25.92
C PHE A 164 16.13 2.49 -24.63
N GLY A 165 16.64 1.84 -23.57
CA GLY A 165 15.96 1.79 -22.27
C GLY A 165 15.69 3.16 -21.67
N THR A 166 16.66 4.08 -21.75
CA THR A 166 16.49 5.46 -21.26
C THR A 166 15.35 6.18 -21.97
N ARG A 167 15.20 5.99 -23.29
CA ARG A 167 14.13 6.59 -24.08
C ARG A 167 12.78 5.96 -23.75
N THR A 168 12.72 4.63 -23.63
CA THR A 168 11.49 3.89 -23.32
C THR A 168 10.97 4.24 -21.93
N LEU A 169 11.83 4.33 -20.91
CA LEU A 169 11.44 4.78 -19.55
C LEU A 169 10.89 6.22 -19.54
N LYS A 170 11.46 7.10 -20.36
CA LYS A 170 10.97 8.49 -20.51
C LYS A 170 9.58 8.52 -21.16
N SER A 171 9.30 7.63 -22.10
CA SER A 171 7.98 7.48 -22.71
C SER A 171 6.96 6.90 -21.72
N PHE A 172 7.34 5.86 -20.96
CA PHE A 172 6.50 5.25 -19.92
C PHE A 172 6.01 6.26 -18.89
N SER A 173 6.86 7.21 -18.48
CA SER A 173 6.49 8.27 -17.54
C SER A 173 5.34 9.19 -18.02
N LYS A 174 4.97 9.12 -19.31
CA LYS A 174 3.87 9.87 -19.92
C LYS A 174 2.69 8.97 -20.31
N MET A 175 2.82 7.66 -20.15
CA MET A 175 1.79 6.68 -20.48
C MET A 175 0.85 6.47 -19.29
N LYS A 176 -0.36 6.02 -19.59
CA LYS A 176 -1.34 5.55 -18.62
C LYS A 176 -1.92 4.25 -19.15
N PHE A 177 -2.01 3.24 -18.30
CA PHE A 177 -2.59 1.94 -18.61
C PHE A 177 -3.91 1.82 -17.85
N GLU A 178 -4.97 1.37 -18.51
CA GLU A 178 -6.27 1.19 -17.87
C GLU A 178 -6.29 -0.07 -17.00
N ASN A 179 -5.56 -1.11 -17.41
CA ASN A 179 -5.49 -2.41 -16.75
C ASN A 179 -4.09 -3.03 -16.86
N ASP A 180 -3.90 -4.20 -16.25
CA ASP A 180 -2.61 -4.88 -16.24
C ASP A 180 -2.31 -5.56 -17.58
N ASP A 181 -3.34 -5.99 -18.32
CA ASP A 181 -3.19 -6.63 -19.62
C ASP A 181 -2.57 -5.68 -20.66
N GLU A 182 -3.02 -4.41 -20.71
CA GLU A 182 -2.44 -3.37 -21.56
C GLU A 182 -0.96 -3.11 -21.23
N PHE A 183 -0.60 -3.17 -19.94
CA PHE A 183 0.78 -3.00 -19.52
C PHE A 183 1.64 -4.21 -19.92
N ASP A 184 1.12 -5.43 -19.78
CA ASP A 184 1.82 -6.65 -20.16
C ASP A 184 1.98 -6.75 -21.70
N GLU A 185 0.99 -6.29 -22.47
CA GLU A 185 1.10 -6.11 -23.93
C GLU A 185 2.20 -5.10 -24.29
N PHE A 186 2.23 -3.95 -23.61
CA PHE A 186 3.28 -2.95 -23.81
C PHE A 186 4.67 -3.50 -23.47
N ILE A 187 4.83 -4.28 -22.40
CA ILE A 187 6.09 -4.95 -22.08
C ILE A 187 6.49 -5.91 -23.20
N SER A 188 5.54 -6.69 -23.73
CA SER A 188 5.78 -7.62 -24.84
C SER A 188 6.24 -6.90 -26.12
N GLU A 189 5.65 -5.74 -26.43
CA GLU A 189 6.08 -4.89 -27.54
C GLU A 189 7.50 -4.34 -27.31
N VAL A 190 7.79 -3.84 -26.11
CA VAL A 190 9.12 -3.35 -25.74
C VAL A 190 10.19 -4.44 -25.85
N GLU A 191 9.89 -5.69 -25.46
CA GLU A 191 10.81 -6.82 -25.63
C GLU A 191 11.07 -7.16 -27.11
N ALA A 192 10.03 -7.12 -27.94
CA ALA A 192 10.16 -7.35 -29.38
C ALA A 192 11.02 -6.25 -30.05
N ASP A 193 10.75 -4.98 -29.72
CA ASP A 193 11.51 -3.84 -30.18
C ASP A 193 12.96 -3.87 -29.70
N LEU A 194 13.19 -4.29 -28.46
CA LEU A 194 14.55 -4.46 -27.93
C LEU A 194 15.33 -5.51 -28.72
N LYS A 195 14.69 -6.63 -29.07
CA LYS A 195 15.30 -7.67 -29.91
C LYS A 195 15.66 -7.14 -31.30
N ALA A 196 14.74 -6.40 -31.93
CA ALA A 196 14.98 -5.77 -33.23
C ALA A 196 16.12 -4.75 -33.16
N TYR A 197 16.10 -3.86 -32.16
CA TYR A 197 17.13 -2.85 -31.92
C TYR A 197 18.52 -3.47 -31.74
N ASN A 198 18.63 -4.54 -30.94
CA ASN A 198 19.90 -5.25 -30.75
C ASN A 198 20.39 -5.92 -32.03
N GLN A 199 19.49 -6.48 -32.84
CA GLN A 199 19.83 -7.07 -34.13
C GLN A 199 20.31 -6.02 -35.12
N GLU A 200 19.63 -4.88 -35.24
CA GLU A 200 20.06 -3.76 -36.08
C GLU A 200 21.44 -3.25 -35.67
N ARG A 201 21.70 -3.12 -34.37
CA ARG A 201 23.00 -2.71 -33.85
C ARG A 201 24.09 -3.72 -34.17
N ALA A 202 23.81 -5.02 -34.06
CA ALA A 202 24.75 -6.07 -34.44
C ALA A 202 25.06 -6.03 -35.95
N ASN A 203 24.04 -5.90 -36.80
CA ASN A 203 24.18 -5.80 -38.26
C ASN A 203 24.94 -4.53 -38.68
N ALA A 204 24.65 -3.39 -38.06
CA ALA A 204 25.35 -2.14 -38.31
C ALA A 204 26.82 -2.24 -37.89
N GLY A 205 27.10 -2.79 -36.71
CA GLY A 205 28.47 -3.06 -36.25
C GLY A 205 29.25 -3.93 -37.23
N LEU A 206 28.64 -5.02 -37.70
CA LEU A 206 29.23 -5.91 -38.71
C LEU A 206 29.48 -5.19 -40.04
N SER A 207 28.52 -4.37 -40.50
CA SER A 207 28.67 -3.57 -41.73
C SER A 207 29.80 -2.55 -41.62
N THR A 208 29.98 -1.94 -40.45
CA THR A 208 31.06 -0.97 -40.18
C THR A 208 32.44 -1.61 -40.02
N LEU A 209 32.52 -2.92 -39.75
CA LEU A 209 33.81 -3.62 -39.64
C LEU A 209 34.52 -3.70 -41.00
N GLY A 210 33.79 -3.50 -42.10
CA GLY A 210 34.31 -3.58 -43.46
C GLY A 210 34.79 -4.98 -43.81
N ASN A 211 34.84 -5.31 -45.11
CA ASN A 211 35.63 -6.46 -45.51
C ASN A 211 37.09 -6.21 -45.06
N PRO A 212 37.77 -7.20 -44.46
CA PRO A 212 39.18 -7.06 -44.14
C PRO A 212 39.93 -6.61 -45.41
N PRO A 213 40.90 -5.68 -45.29
CA PRO A 213 41.66 -5.17 -46.44
C PRO A 213 42.42 -6.34 -47.06
N GLY A 214 41.85 -6.94 -48.11
CA GLY A 214 42.36 -8.17 -48.74
C GLY A 214 41.34 -8.95 -49.57
N ALA A 215 40.03 -8.76 -49.40
CA ALA A 215 38.99 -9.51 -50.15
C ALA A 215 38.79 -9.05 -51.62
N GLY A 216 39.85 -8.57 -52.26
CA GLY A 216 39.92 -8.37 -53.71
C GLY A 216 40.63 -9.55 -54.36
N GLY A 217 40.01 -10.74 -54.37
CA GLY A 217 40.59 -11.91 -55.01
C GLY A 217 39.78 -13.19 -54.82
N VAL A 218 39.07 -13.59 -55.88
CA VAL A 218 38.53 -14.93 -56.16
C VAL A 218 37.45 -15.46 -55.19
N LYS A 219 36.22 -15.59 -55.71
CA LYS A 219 35.18 -16.46 -55.13
C LYS A 219 35.69 -17.90 -55.14
N GLN A 220 36.30 -18.36 -54.05
CA GLN A 220 36.33 -19.79 -53.74
C GLN A 220 35.20 -20.05 -52.75
N LYS A 221 34.36 -21.03 -53.09
CA LYS A 221 33.41 -21.61 -52.14
C LYS A 221 34.25 -22.19 -51.01
N GLU A 222 34.13 -21.65 -49.80
CA GLU A 222 34.63 -22.33 -48.61
C GLU A 222 33.80 -23.60 -48.45
N GLU A 223 34.36 -24.73 -48.88
CA GLU A 223 33.93 -26.03 -48.35
C GLU A 223 34.38 -26.09 -46.89
N PRO A 224 33.55 -26.65 -45.99
CA PRO A 224 33.94 -26.82 -44.60
C PRO A 224 35.23 -27.64 -44.53
N LEU A 225 36.15 -27.22 -43.65
CA LEU A 225 37.41 -27.93 -43.36
C LEU A 225 37.14 -29.42 -43.16
N SER A 226 37.93 -30.25 -43.82
CA SER A 226 37.79 -31.70 -43.70
C SER A 226 38.21 -32.16 -42.30
N ASP A 227 37.61 -33.24 -41.78
CA ASP A 227 37.96 -33.78 -40.46
C ASP A 227 39.47 -34.04 -40.29
N ALA A 228 40.17 -34.34 -41.39
CA ALA A 228 41.62 -34.53 -41.40
C ALA A 228 42.42 -33.24 -41.10
N GLU A 229 41.90 -32.07 -41.49
CA GLU A 229 42.51 -30.77 -41.21
C GLU A 229 42.25 -30.32 -39.77
N ILE A 230 41.13 -30.76 -39.18
CA ILE A 230 40.80 -30.52 -37.77
C ILE A 230 41.70 -31.36 -36.86
N ASP A 231 41.94 -32.64 -37.20
CA ASP A 231 42.84 -33.52 -36.43
C ASP A 231 44.29 -33.02 -36.44
N ALA A 232 44.77 -32.49 -37.57
CA ALA A 232 46.12 -31.94 -37.67
C ALA A 232 46.36 -30.68 -36.81
N LEU A 233 45.29 -29.95 -36.46
CA LEU A 233 45.33 -28.79 -35.57
C LEU A 233 45.25 -29.18 -34.08
N ALA A 234 44.74 -30.37 -33.77
CA ALA A 234 44.63 -30.88 -32.41
C ALA A 234 45.97 -31.45 -31.88
N ASP A 235 46.90 -31.80 -32.77
CA ASP A 235 48.22 -32.36 -32.44
C ASP A 235 49.35 -31.30 -32.36
N LEU A 236 49.00 -30.01 -32.22
CA LEU A 236 49.95 -28.88 -32.17
C LEU A 236 50.13 -28.31 -30.74
#